data_AF-A0A1H0QUC2-F1
#
_entry.id   AF-A0A1H0QUC2-F1
#
_cell.length_a   1.000
_cell.length_b   1.000
_cell.length_c   1.000
_cell.angle_alpha   90.00
_cell.angle_beta   90.00
_cell.angle_gamma   90.00
#
_symmetry.space_group_name_H-M   'P 1'
#
loop_
_entity.id
_entity.type
_entity.pdbx_description
1 polymer ?
#
loop_
_entity_poly.entity_id
_entity_poly.type
_entity_poly.pdbx_seq_one_letter_code
_entity_poly.pdbx_strand_id
1 'polypeptide(L)'
;MRRLAVLLLALVLASPAPALAADAPVAMIFSPTAEASVPLNQPLLVIGGAVNGESGGITDVGFSTDNGTNWTTVDATGERWSVVLWPSVPGPLTIHARAHTASTTSPVTASRTIHVGGTTVPALAHETSLVFHDTHNPTVDDPDTEGVELGLRTKVDRPGALTGVFLRRGAYTGPVTARVWTSNGTLLAEQDAPGATYSQRITFTTPVPVVPDTEYVISYYTPSGGYKVTENYFVGNLVQTPFLLPANAGVYRYGGGFPTATWAAGNYWVQPIFRP
;
A
#
# COMPACT_ATOMS: atom_id res chain seq x y z
N MET A 1 -28.52 26.96 77.15
CA MET A 1 -27.49 27.70 76.37
C MET A 1 -27.03 26.81 75.22
N ARG A 2 -27.04 27.37 74.00
CA ARG A 2 -26.99 26.68 72.70
C ARG A 2 -25.70 25.87 72.50
N ARG A 3 -25.82 24.60 72.08
CA ARG A 3 -24.70 23.79 71.58
C ARG A 3 -24.44 24.16 70.11
N LEU A 4 -23.23 24.65 69.82
CA LEU A 4 -22.72 24.88 68.46
C LEU A 4 -22.60 23.53 67.74
N ALA A 5 -23.27 23.40 66.59
CA ALA A 5 -23.00 22.35 65.62
C ALA A 5 -21.84 22.79 64.73
N VAL A 6 -20.74 22.03 64.75
CA VAL A 6 -19.62 22.21 63.82
C VAL A 6 -20.01 21.50 62.52
N LEU A 7 -20.17 22.26 61.45
CA LEU A 7 -20.42 21.76 60.11
C LEU A 7 -19.07 21.25 59.54
N LEU A 8 -18.93 19.94 59.40
CA LEU A 8 -17.78 19.33 58.73
C LEU A 8 -17.96 19.49 57.22
N LEU A 9 -17.20 20.39 56.60
CA LEU A 9 -17.15 20.52 55.14
C LEU A 9 -16.24 19.41 54.59
N ALA A 10 -16.83 18.37 54.00
CA ALA A 10 -16.07 17.33 53.31
C ALA A 10 -15.58 17.89 51.96
N LEU A 11 -14.27 18.12 51.86
CA LEU A 11 -13.60 18.43 50.59
C LEU A 11 -13.52 17.13 49.78
N VAL A 12 -14.40 16.98 48.78
CA VAL A 12 -14.27 15.91 47.79
C VAL A 12 -13.12 16.28 46.86
N LEU A 13 -11.95 15.68 47.07
CA LEU A 13 -10.88 15.67 46.09
C LEU A 13 -11.36 14.83 44.91
N ALA A 14 -11.76 15.47 43.82
CA ALA A 14 -11.91 14.79 42.54
C ALA A 14 -10.53 14.25 42.14
N SER A 15 -10.36 12.94 42.10
CA SER A 15 -9.19 12.32 41.49
C SER A 15 -9.08 12.84 40.05
N PRO A 16 -7.91 13.28 39.58
CA PRO A 16 -7.74 13.59 38.17
C PRO A 16 -8.12 12.34 37.37
N ALA A 17 -9.00 12.51 36.37
CA ALA A 17 -9.19 11.49 35.35
C ALA A 17 -7.80 11.10 34.80
N PRO A 18 -7.55 9.82 34.45
CA PRO A 18 -6.31 9.48 33.77
C PRO A 18 -6.19 10.41 32.56
N ALA A 19 -5.10 11.18 32.51
CA ALA A 19 -4.79 11.95 31.31
C ALA A 19 -4.75 10.93 30.16
N LEU A 20 -5.59 11.13 29.15
CA LEU A 20 -5.44 10.40 27.90
C LEU A 20 -3.99 10.60 27.46
N ALA A 21 -3.30 9.51 27.09
CA ALA A 21 -1.92 9.60 26.64
C ALA A 21 -1.83 10.69 25.57
N ALA A 22 -0.92 11.65 25.74
CA ALA A 22 -0.73 12.69 24.75
C ALA A 22 -0.36 12.03 23.42
N ASP A 23 -1.04 12.44 22.34
CA ASP A 23 -0.70 11.99 20.99
C ASP A 23 0.77 12.32 20.70
N ALA A 24 1.49 11.33 20.18
CA ALA A 24 2.89 11.45 19.82
C ALA A 24 3.05 11.07 18.34
N PRO A 25 3.97 11.73 17.61
CA PRO A 25 4.16 11.45 16.20
C PRO A 25 4.72 10.04 16.02
N VAL A 26 4.12 9.28 15.09
CA VAL A 26 4.47 7.89 14.77
C VAL A 26 4.59 7.76 13.26
N ALA A 27 5.70 7.17 12.79
CA ALA A 27 5.87 6.73 11.41
C ALA A 27 5.57 5.22 11.27
N MET A 28 5.08 4.83 10.09
CA MET A 28 4.78 3.46 9.67
C MET A 28 5.41 3.17 8.31
N ILE A 29 5.75 1.90 8.04
CA ILE A 29 6.22 1.42 6.74
C ILE A 29 5.23 0.37 6.21
N PHE A 30 4.64 0.61 5.03
CA PHE A 30 3.62 -0.23 4.42
C PHE A 30 4.16 -1.15 3.32
N SER A 31 5.13 -0.68 2.52
CA SER A 31 5.91 -1.47 1.56
C SER A 31 7.37 -1.04 1.64
N PRO A 32 8.35 -1.95 1.54
CA PRO A 32 8.25 -3.39 1.26
C PRO A 32 7.83 -4.24 2.45
N THR A 33 7.00 -5.29 2.32
CA THR A 33 6.61 -6.15 3.48
C THR A 33 7.83 -6.66 4.27
N ALA A 34 7.64 -6.93 5.57
CA ALA A 34 8.72 -7.45 6.40
C ALA A 34 9.28 -8.77 5.82
N GLU A 35 10.60 -8.91 5.86
CA GLU A 35 11.35 -10.05 5.33
C GLU A 35 11.17 -10.29 3.82
N ALA A 36 10.68 -9.30 3.07
CA ALA A 36 10.55 -9.42 1.61
C ALA A 36 11.92 -9.59 0.94
N SER A 37 11.99 -10.47 -0.06
CA SER A 37 13.10 -10.47 -1.01
C SER A 37 12.91 -9.31 -2.00
N VAL A 38 13.95 -8.50 -2.18
CA VAL A 38 13.97 -7.38 -3.11
C VAL A 38 15.11 -7.52 -4.12
N PRO A 39 14.93 -7.08 -5.37
CA PRO A 39 15.98 -7.17 -6.37
C PRO A 39 17.19 -6.27 -6.04
N LEU A 40 18.39 -6.77 -6.33
CA LEU A 40 19.64 -6.04 -6.20
C LEU A 40 19.80 -5.03 -7.35
N ASN A 41 20.33 -3.82 -7.07
CA ASN A 41 20.62 -2.78 -8.05
C ASN A 41 19.40 -2.35 -8.88
N GLN A 42 18.23 -2.31 -8.24
CA GLN A 42 16.97 -1.86 -8.85
C GLN A 42 16.31 -0.82 -7.95
N PRO A 43 15.55 0.14 -8.51
CA PRO A 43 14.80 1.10 -7.71
C PRO A 43 13.72 0.36 -6.91
N LEU A 44 13.71 0.55 -5.60
CA LEU A 44 12.74 -0.01 -4.67
C LEU A 44 11.91 1.12 -4.07
N LEU A 45 10.61 1.09 -4.34
CA LEU A 45 9.67 2.04 -3.78
C LEU A 45 9.31 1.65 -2.34
N VAL A 46 9.68 2.51 -1.40
CA VAL A 46 9.25 2.42 0.00
C VAL A 46 8.07 3.37 0.19
N ILE A 47 6.96 2.85 0.72
CA ILE A 47 5.75 3.63 1.01
C ILE A 47 5.44 3.49 2.50
N GLY A 48 5.06 4.59 3.12
CA GLY A 48 4.64 4.61 4.51
C GLY A 48 3.60 5.70 4.79
N GLY A 49 3.26 5.79 6.07
CA GLY A 49 2.44 6.86 6.62
C GLY A 49 3.08 7.42 7.87
N ALA A 50 2.56 8.55 8.34
CA ALA A 50 2.90 9.10 9.63
C ALA A 50 1.68 9.81 10.22
N VAL A 51 1.46 9.65 11.52
CA VAL A 51 0.29 10.21 12.22
C VAL A 51 0.72 10.81 13.54
N ASN A 52 0.00 11.84 13.98
CA ASN A 52 0.15 12.41 15.32
C ASN A 52 -1.22 12.56 15.99
N GLY A 53 -2.04 11.50 15.88
CA GLY A 53 -3.42 11.48 16.38
C GLY A 53 -4.23 12.70 15.95
N GLU A 54 -5.00 13.26 16.88
CA GLU A 54 -5.80 14.48 16.64
C GLU A 54 -4.94 15.74 16.63
N SER A 55 -3.72 15.67 17.16
CA SER A 55 -2.78 16.80 17.19
C SER A 55 -2.26 17.16 15.80
N GLY A 56 -2.18 16.19 14.89
CA GLY A 56 -1.70 16.39 13.52
C GLY A 56 -0.32 17.05 13.45
N GLY A 57 -0.07 17.83 12.39
CA GLY A 57 1.16 18.62 12.27
C GLY A 57 2.41 17.80 11.99
N ILE A 58 2.27 16.61 11.40
CA ILE A 58 3.38 15.90 10.78
C ILE A 58 3.95 16.79 9.68
N THR A 59 5.26 17.04 9.73
CA THR A 59 5.97 17.81 8.70
C THR A 59 6.67 16.87 7.73
N ASP A 60 7.33 15.85 8.28
CA ASP A 60 8.19 14.96 7.53
C ASP A 60 8.47 13.67 8.31
N VAL A 61 9.08 12.71 7.62
CA VAL A 61 9.59 11.46 8.19
C VAL A 61 11.09 11.38 7.98
N GLY A 62 11.81 11.06 9.05
CA GLY A 62 13.19 10.60 8.97
C GLY A 62 13.22 9.15 8.53
N PHE A 63 13.98 8.85 7.48
CA PHE A 63 14.22 7.53 6.91
C PHE A 63 15.72 7.16 7.02
N SER A 64 16.03 5.94 7.47
CA SER A 64 17.41 5.45 7.61
C SER A 64 17.54 4.00 7.14
N THR A 65 18.71 3.65 6.59
CA THR A 65 19.08 2.30 6.13
C THR A 65 20.39 1.80 6.76
N ASP A 66 20.95 2.54 7.71
CA ASP A 66 22.24 2.27 8.35
C ASP A 66 22.10 2.26 9.88
N ASN A 67 21.02 1.64 10.34
CA ASN A 67 20.66 1.49 11.74
C ASN A 67 20.51 2.81 12.51
N GLY A 68 20.04 3.87 11.84
CA GLY A 68 19.78 5.17 12.44
C GLY A 68 21.02 6.06 12.58
N THR A 69 22.12 5.73 11.91
CA THR A 69 23.35 6.53 11.91
C THR A 69 23.17 7.79 11.05
N ASN A 70 22.63 7.63 9.83
CA ASN A 70 22.25 8.74 8.95
C ASN A 70 20.75 8.70 8.66
N TRP A 71 20.17 9.90 8.55
CA TRP A 71 18.74 10.10 8.31
C TRP A 71 18.52 10.97 7.07
N THR A 72 17.68 10.51 6.16
CA THR A 72 17.13 11.29 5.06
C THR A 72 15.75 11.78 5.45
N THR A 73 15.46 13.05 5.25
CA THR A 73 14.12 13.62 5.47
C THR A 73 13.26 13.45 4.22
N VAL A 74 12.03 12.98 4.40
CA VAL A 74 11.02 12.80 3.34
C VAL A 74 9.76 13.56 3.72
N ASP A 75 9.24 14.39 2.81
CA ASP A 75 7.98 15.12 3.04
C ASP A 75 6.84 14.16 3.40
N ALA A 76 6.10 14.52 4.44
CA ALA A 76 4.98 13.75 4.97
C ALA A 76 3.84 14.67 5.45
N THR A 77 3.77 15.91 4.96
CA THR A 77 2.75 16.91 5.34
C THR A 77 1.30 16.43 5.17
N GLY A 78 1.05 15.50 4.26
CA GLY A 78 -0.24 14.82 4.06
C GLY A 78 -0.39 13.49 4.81
N GLU A 79 0.43 13.23 5.83
CA GLU A 79 0.48 11.97 6.61
C GLU A 79 0.83 10.72 5.78
N ARG A 80 1.25 10.93 4.53
CA ARG A 80 1.71 9.91 3.58
C ARG A 80 3.08 10.29 3.06
N TRP A 81 3.95 9.30 2.93
CA TRP A 81 5.30 9.50 2.42
C TRP A 81 5.73 8.32 1.56
N SER A 82 6.65 8.59 0.64
CA SER A 82 7.28 7.57 -0.18
C SER A 82 8.69 8.00 -0.58
N VAL A 83 9.60 7.05 -0.70
CA VAL A 83 10.97 7.28 -1.15
C VAL A 83 11.43 6.12 -2.03
N VAL A 84 12.26 6.40 -3.03
CA VAL A 84 12.90 5.35 -3.84
C VAL A 84 14.28 5.06 -3.27
N LEU A 85 14.45 3.83 -2.80
CA LEU A 85 15.72 3.29 -2.36
C LEU A 85 16.42 2.58 -3.53
N TRP A 86 17.76 2.56 -3.54
CA TRP A 86 18.58 1.78 -4.48
C TRP A 86 19.48 0.81 -3.70
N PRO A 87 18.97 -0.37 -3.31
CA PRO A 87 19.76 -1.35 -2.58
C PRO A 87 20.86 -1.95 -3.47
N SER A 88 22.12 -1.72 -3.12
CA SER A 88 23.29 -2.13 -3.92
C SER A 88 24.19 -3.17 -3.24
N VAL A 89 23.91 -3.50 -1.97
CA VAL A 89 24.65 -4.50 -1.20
C VAL A 89 23.74 -5.70 -0.94
N PRO A 90 24.13 -6.92 -1.35
CA PRO A 90 23.36 -8.13 -1.05
C PRO A 90 23.27 -8.42 0.45
N GLY A 91 22.17 -9.02 0.89
CA GLY A 91 21.95 -9.44 2.28
C GLY A 91 20.84 -8.67 2.99
N PRO A 92 20.71 -8.84 4.32
CA PRO A 92 19.67 -8.16 5.09
C PRO A 92 19.94 -6.66 5.14
N LEU A 93 18.89 -5.87 4.89
CA LEU A 93 18.88 -4.42 5.03
C LEU A 93 17.72 -4.03 5.93
N THR A 94 17.99 -3.28 6.99
CA THR A 94 16.96 -2.77 7.90
C THR A 94 16.67 -1.31 7.60
N ILE A 95 15.40 -1.04 7.27
CA ILE A 95 14.84 0.30 7.10
C ILE A 95 14.25 0.76 8.42
N HIS A 96 14.64 1.93 8.89
CA HIS A 96 14.02 2.60 10.04
C HIS A 96 13.28 3.85 9.61
N ALA A 97 12.15 4.13 10.26
CA ALA A 97 11.41 5.37 10.10
C ALA A 97 11.01 5.97 11.44
N ARG A 98 11.06 7.31 11.51
CA ARG A 98 10.59 8.13 12.63
C ARG A 98 9.86 9.36 12.11
N ALA A 99 8.87 9.85 12.84
CA ALA A 99 8.06 10.99 12.43
C ALA A 99 8.55 12.28 13.10
N HIS A 100 8.40 13.39 12.39
CA HIS A 100 8.70 14.72 12.90
C HIS A 100 7.45 15.61 12.86
N THR A 101 7.34 16.47 13.86
CA THR A 101 6.49 17.67 13.85
C THR A 101 7.39 18.89 13.96
N ALA A 102 6.81 20.10 13.93
CA ALA A 102 7.57 21.34 14.10
C ALA A 102 8.39 21.42 15.40
N SER A 103 7.99 20.71 16.46
CA SER A 103 8.62 20.77 17.78
C SER A 103 9.19 19.44 18.28
N THR A 104 8.89 18.33 17.61
CA THR A 104 9.13 16.99 18.16
C THR A 104 9.71 16.07 17.09
N THR A 105 10.76 15.34 17.46
CA THR A 105 11.23 14.17 16.73
C THR A 105 10.87 12.93 17.53
N SER A 106 10.11 12.01 16.93
CA SER A 106 9.80 10.73 17.57
C SER A 106 11.06 9.86 17.69
N PRO A 107 11.09 8.90 18.63
CA PRO A 107 12.00 7.75 18.48
C PRO A 107 11.71 7.00 17.18
N VAL A 108 12.52 5.99 16.85
CA VAL A 108 12.18 5.06 15.76
C VAL A 108 10.91 4.31 16.13
N THR A 109 9.86 4.46 15.33
CA THR A 109 8.55 3.81 15.56
C THR A 109 8.26 2.72 14.54
N ALA A 110 8.97 2.69 13.41
CA ALA A 110 8.89 1.61 12.44
C ALA A 110 10.29 1.11 12.06
N SER A 111 10.43 -0.20 12.01
CA SER A 111 11.63 -0.92 11.56
C SER A 111 11.20 -2.05 10.65
N ARG A 112 11.92 -2.25 9.53
CA ARG A 112 11.59 -3.27 8.54
C ARG A 112 12.84 -3.84 7.90
N THR A 113 13.08 -5.12 8.13
CA THR A 113 14.16 -5.85 7.46
C THR A 113 13.68 -6.42 6.14
N ILE A 114 14.49 -6.28 5.10
CA ILE A 114 14.30 -6.85 3.76
C ILE A 114 15.58 -7.60 3.34
N HIS A 115 15.47 -8.49 2.35
CA HIS A 115 16.59 -9.29 1.86
C HIS A 115 16.95 -8.90 0.43
N VAL A 116 18.07 -8.19 0.27
CA VAL A 116 18.51 -7.65 -1.02
C VAL A 116 19.24 -8.74 -1.82
N GLY A 117 18.76 -9.00 -3.04
CA GLY A 117 19.36 -9.98 -3.96
C GLY A 117 19.23 -11.44 -3.52
N GLY A 118 18.45 -11.73 -2.49
CA GLY A 118 18.22 -13.07 -1.98
C GLY A 118 17.07 -13.78 -2.70
N THR A 119 17.05 -15.11 -2.68
CA THR A 119 15.91 -15.92 -3.16
C THR A 119 15.09 -16.52 -2.02
N THR A 120 15.53 -16.32 -0.78
CA THR A 120 14.82 -16.77 0.41
C THR A 120 13.59 -15.92 0.65
N VAL A 121 12.43 -16.56 0.65
CA VAL A 121 11.15 -15.90 0.91
C VAL A 121 10.52 -16.53 2.16
N PRO A 122 9.99 -15.74 3.11
CA PRO A 122 9.30 -16.26 4.29
C PRO A 122 8.14 -17.14 3.88
N ALA A 123 7.85 -18.22 4.62
CA ALA A 123 6.68 -19.05 4.35
C ALA A 123 5.39 -18.22 4.44
N LEU A 124 4.44 -18.49 3.54
CA LEU A 124 3.12 -17.88 3.55
C LEU A 124 2.11 -19.02 3.66
N ALA A 125 1.27 -18.98 4.69
CA ALA A 125 0.33 -20.07 5.02
C ALA A 125 -1.12 -19.75 4.67
N HIS A 126 -1.42 -18.49 4.37
CA HIS A 126 -2.78 -17.99 4.20
C HIS A 126 -2.92 -17.15 2.94
N GLU A 127 -4.18 -16.97 2.53
CA GLU A 127 -4.52 -16.04 1.47
C GLU A 127 -3.98 -14.65 1.80
N THR A 128 -3.39 -13.99 0.81
CA THR A 128 -2.79 -12.67 0.92
C THR A 128 -3.27 -11.80 -0.22
N SER A 129 -3.77 -10.62 0.11
CA SER A 129 -4.12 -9.61 -0.90
C SER A 129 -3.00 -8.59 -1.01
N LEU A 130 -2.72 -8.13 -2.23
CA LEU A 130 -1.97 -6.90 -2.40
C LEU A 130 -2.76 -5.76 -1.74
N VAL A 131 -2.09 -4.85 -1.02
CA VAL A 131 -2.76 -3.71 -0.39
C VAL A 131 -2.03 -2.43 -0.78
N PHE A 132 -2.66 -1.66 -1.66
CA PHE A 132 -2.17 -0.33 -1.98
C PHE A 132 -2.54 0.65 -0.88
N HIS A 133 -1.57 1.49 -0.54
CA HIS A 133 -1.74 2.62 0.35
C HIS A 133 -1.65 3.90 -0.49
N ASP A 134 -2.42 4.92 -0.12
CA ASP A 134 -2.25 6.26 -0.70
C ASP A 134 -0.81 6.76 -0.44
N THR A 135 -0.29 7.53 -1.39
CA THR A 135 1.01 8.21 -1.30
C THR A 135 0.79 9.71 -1.12
N HIS A 136 1.85 10.52 -1.21
CA HIS A 136 1.68 11.98 -1.29
C HIS A 136 0.93 12.40 -2.57
N ASN A 137 1.06 11.63 -3.66
CA ASN A 137 0.33 11.91 -4.89
C ASN A 137 -1.17 11.63 -4.70
N PRO A 138 -2.05 12.54 -5.15
CA PRO A 138 -3.48 12.41 -4.94
C PRO A 138 -4.06 11.24 -5.73
N THR A 139 -4.99 10.54 -5.10
CA THR A 139 -5.85 9.54 -5.74
C THR A 139 -7.14 10.21 -6.19
N VAL A 140 -7.43 10.19 -7.48
CA VAL A 140 -8.58 10.89 -8.09
C VAL A 140 -9.51 9.92 -8.82
N ASP A 141 -10.74 10.37 -9.08
CA ASP A 141 -11.58 9.79 -10.12
C ASP A 141 -11.15 10.39 -11.46
N ASP A 142 -10.72 9.54 -12.37
CA ASP A 142 -10.38 9.98 -13.72
C ASP A 142 -11.67 10.41 -14.46
N PRO A 143 -11.69 11.58 -15.12
CA PRO A 143 -12.87 12.07 -15.84
C PRO A 143 -13.14 11.33 -17.15
N ASP A 144 -12.29 10.38 -17.56
CA ASP A 144 -12.50 9.56 -18.77
C ASP A 144 -13.88 8.87 -18.75
N THR A 145 -14.55 8.91 -19.89
CA THR A 145 -15.88 8.33 -20.10
C THR A 145 -15.89 7.17 -21.09
N GLU A 146 -14.74 6.86 -21.71
CA GLU A 146 -14.62 5.80 -22.71
C GLU A 146 -14.48 4.43 -22.05
N GLY A 147 -14.87 3.38 -22.78
CA GLY A 147 -14.59 2.02 -22.36
C GLY A 147 -13.09 1.76 -22.31
N VAL A 148 -12.57 1.25 -21.19
CA VAL A 148 -11.13 1.08 -20.97
C VAL A 148 -10.83 -0.17 -20.14
N GLU A 149 -9.80 -0.91 -20.53
CA GLU A 149 -9.17 -1.95 -19.73
C GLU A 149 -7.99 -1.36 -18.96
N LEU A 150 -7.98 -1.56 -17.64
CA LEU A 150 -6.96 -1.05 -16.72
C LEU A 150 -6.37 -2.21 -15.96
N GLY A 151 -5.05 -2.23 -15.81
CA GLY A 151 -4.36 -3.39 -15.25
C GLY A 151 -3.08 -3.08 -14.50
N LEU A 152 -2.57 -4.14 -13.92
CA LEU A 152 -1.37 -4.19 -13.11
C LEU A 152 -0.51 -5.34 -13.58
N ARG A 153 0.76 -5.04 -13.90
CA ARG A 153 1.81 -6.04 -14.08
C ARG A 153 2.38 -6.46 -12.73
N THR A 154 2.51 -7.76 -12.52
CA THR A 154 3.08 -8.29 -11.28
C THR A 154 3.72 -9.65 -11.53
N LYS A 155 4.70 -9.98 -10.69
CA LYS A 155 5.26 -11.31 -10.50
C LYS A 155 4.91 -11.81 -9.10
N VAL A 156 5.05 -13.12 -8.89
CA VAL A 156 5.02 -13.72 -7.55
C VAL A 156 6.38 -14.30 -7.19
N ASP A 157 6.70 -14.34 -5.90
CA ASP A 157 7.96 -14.88 -5.37
C ASP A 157 7.91 -16.40 -5.09
N ARG A 158 6.74 -17.03 -5.23
CA ARG A 158 6.47 -18.43 -4.87
C ARG A 158 5.34 -19.03 -5.73
N PRO A 159 5.27 -20.37 -5.88
CA PRO A 159 4.15 -21.01 -6.54
C PRO A 159 2.88 -20.83 -5.72
N GLY A 160 1.73 -20.81 -6.40
CA GLY A 160 0.41 -20.73 -5.79
C GLY A 160 -0.64 -20.41 -6.84
N ALA A 161 -1.71 -19.72 -6.46
CA ALA A 161 -2.76 -19.30 -7.37
C ALA A 161 -3.29 -17.89 -7.09
N LEU A 162 -3.63 -17.16 -8.15
CA LEU A 162 -4.45 -15.97 -8.06
C LEU A 162 -5.92 -16.40 -7.90
N THR A 163 -6.54 -16.03 -6.79
CA THR A 163 -7.92 -16.42 -6.45
C THR A 163 -8.94 -15.33 -6.75
N GLY A 164 -8.47 -14.10 -6.95
CA GLY A 164 -9.35 -12.98 -7.23
C GLY A 164 -8.61 -11.65 -7.34
N VAL A 165 -9.39 -10.59 -7.37
CA VAL A 165 -8.92 -9.21 -7.36
C VAL A 165 -9.80 -8.38 -6.43
N PHE A 166 -9.20 -7.43 -5.74
CA PHE A 166 -9.90 -6.34 -5.07
C PHE A 166 -9.69 -5.06 -5.88
N LEU A 167 -10.77 -4.37 -6.20
CA LEU A 167 -10.75 -3.10 -6.93
C LEU A 167 -11.16 -1.97 -6.00
N ARG A 168 -10.43 -0.85 -6.02
CA ARG A 168 -10.97 0.43 -5.55
C ARG A 168 -11.80 1.02 -6.69
N ARG A 169 -13.06 1.32 -6.43
CA ARG A 169 -14.01 1.83 -7.41
C ARG A 169 -13.90 3.35 -7.51
N GLY A 170 -14.07 3.87 -8.72
CA GLY A 170 -14.15 5.30 -8.98
C GLY A 170 -15.58 5.79 -9.15
N ALA A 171 -15.75 6.87 -9.90
CA ALA A 171 -17.05 7.43 -10.24
C ALA A 171 -17.97 6.43 -10.96
N TYR A 172 -17.42 5.51 -11.75
CA TYR A 172 -18.20 4.43 -12.37
C TYR A 172 -18.42 3.26 -11.39
N THR A 173 -19.68 3.09 -10.97
CA THR A 173 -20.08 2.09 -9.97
C THR A 173 -20.82 0.88 -10.56
N GLY A 174 -20.98 0.84 -11.89
CA GLY A 174 -21.65 -0.23 -12.61
C GLY A 174 -20.78 -1.48 -12.85
N PRO A 175 -21.28 -2.44 -13.64
CA PRO A 175 -20.62 -3.72 -13.88
C PRO A 175 -19.23 -3.60 -14.50
N VAL A 176 -18.32 -4.50 -14.10
CA VAL A 176 -16.97 -4.64 -14.66
C VAL A 176 -16.61 -6.09 -14.88
N THR A 177 -15.58 -6.32 -15.69
CA THR A 177 -15.05 -7.66 -15.94
C THR A 177 -13.59 -7.71 -15.51
N ALA A 178 -13.24 -8.53 -14.52
CA ALA A 178 -11.86 -8.76 -14.11
C ALA A 178 -11.22 -9.87 -14.96
N ARG A 179 -9.93 -9.72 -15.28
CA ARG A 179 -9.18 -10.66 -16.13
C ARG A 179 -7.78 -10.90 -15.61
N VAL A 180 -7.25 -12.08 -15.92
CA VAL A 180 -5.84 -12.43 -15.71
C VAL A 180 -5.25 -12.89 -17.02
N TRP A 181 -4.06 -12.40 -17.35
CA TRP A 181 -3.36 -12.69 -18.59
C TRP A 181 -1.93 -13.13 -18.31
N THR A 182 -1.39 -13.94 -19.22
CA THR A 182 0.07 -14.06 -19.38
C THR A 182 0.66 -12.74 -19.89
N SER A 183 1.97 -12.54 -19.73
CA SER A 183 2.69 -11.38 -20.28
C SER A 183 2.60 -11.23 -21.80
N ASN A 184 2.27 -12.30 -22.53
CA ASN A 184 2.10 -12.28 -24.00
C ASN A 184 0.63 -12.13 -24.44
N GLY A 185 -0.30 -11.92 -23.50
CA GLY A 185 -1.70 -11.65 -23.81
C GLY A 185 -2.63 -12.86 -23.92
N THR A 186 -2.18 -14.07 -23.57
CA THR A 186 -3.10 -15.21 -23.41
C THR A 186 -3.97 -15.02 -22.16
N LEU A 187 -5.30 -15.07 -22.33
CA LEU A 187 -6.27 -14.98 -21.25
C LEU A 187 -6.26 -16.27 -20.41
N LEU A 188 -6.12 -16.13 -19.09
CA LEU A 188 -6.08 -17.23 -18.12
C LEU A 188 -7.35 -17.33 -17.27
N ALA A 189 -7.97 -16.19 -16.96
CA ALA A 189 -9.26 -16.13 -16.27
C ALA A 189 -10.02 -14.85 -16.65
N GLU A 190 -11.34 -14.94 -16.59
CA GLU A 190 -12.28 -13.83 -16.75
C GLU A 190 -13.42 -14.01 -15.74
N GLN A 191 -13.85 -12.90 -15.13
CA GLN A 191 -14.96 -12.92 -14.18
C GLN A 191 -15.71 -11.58 -14.19
N ASP A 192 -17.00 -11.63 -14.53
CA ASP A 192 -17.88 -10.48 -14.42
C ASP A 192 -18.27 -10.21 -12.97
N ALA A 193 -18.48 -8.93 -12.67
CA ALA A 193 -18.96 -8.45 -11.38
C ALA A 193 -20.03 -7.36 -11.58
N PRO A 194 -21.11 -7.35 -10.79
CA PRO A 194 -22.29 -6.50 -11.02
C PRO A 194 -22.08 -5.00 -10.72
N GLY A 195 -20.87 -4.58 -10.33
CA GLY A 195 -20.56 -3.23 -9.88
C GLY A 195 -20.58 -3.02 -8.36
N ALA A 196 -20.00 -1.92 -7.90
CA ALA A 196 -19.94 -1.50 -6.49
C ALA A 196 -19.53 -0.01 -6.38
N THR A 197 -19.83 0.63 -5.25
CA THR A 197 -19.62 2.07 -5.03
C THR A 197 -18.21 2.47 -4.58
N TYR A 198 -17.57 1.69 -3.69
CA TYR A 198 -16.29 2.08 -3.09
C TYR A 198 -15.18 1.10 -3.37
N SER A 199 -15.47 -0.18 -3.16
CA SER A 199 -14.54 -1.26 -3.41
C SER A 199 -15.30 -2.51 -3.77
N GLN A 200 -14.60 -3.42 -4.45
CA GLN A 200 -15.19 -4.66 -4.90
C GLN A 200 -14.18 -5.78 -4.87
N ARG A 201 -14.50 -6.86 -4.16
CA ARG A 201 -13.79 -8.13 -4.30
C ARG A 201 -14.48 -8.95 -5.39
N ILE A 202 -13.68 -9.45 -6.34
CA ILE A 202 -14.11 -10.30 -7.45
C ILE A 202 -13.29 -11.59 -7.34
N THR A 203 -13.97 -12.70 -7.06
CA THR A 203 -13.33 -14.03 -6.92
C THR A 203 -13.43 -14.77 -8.24
N PHE A 204 -12.31 -15.32 -8.73
CA PHE A 204 -12.32 -16.15 -9.93
C PHE A 204 -12.92 -17.52 -9.63
N THR A 205 -13.83 -17.98 -10.48
CA THR A 205 -14.46 -19.32 -10.33
C THR A 205 -13.42 -20.44 -10.36
N THR A 206 -12.37 -20.28 -11.16
CA THR A 206 -11.20 -21.18 -11.17
C THR A 206 -9.96 -20.36 -10.80
N PRO A 207 -9.28 -20.65 -9.67
CA PRO A 207 -8.02 -20.01 -9.33
C PRO A 207 -6.98 -20.20 -10.43
N VAL A 208 -6.21 -19.16 -10.75
CA VAL A 208 -5.19 -19.20 -11.80
C VAL A 208 -3.86 -19.60 -11.20
N PRO A 209 -3.30 -20.78 -11.53
CA PRO A 209 -1.98 -21.17 -11.06
C PRO A 209 -0.91 -20.20 -11.57
N VAL A 210 0.01 -19.81 -10.69
CA VAL A 210 1.12 -18.91 -11.01
C VAL A 210 2.46 -19.52 -10.64
N VAL A 211 3.46 -19.19 -11.44
CA VAL A 211 4.84 -19.65 -11.28
C VAL A 211 5.69 -18.47 -10.77
N PRO A 212 6.65 -18.71 -9.84
CA PRO A 212 7.59 -17.70 -9.40
C PRO A 212 8.28 -17.00 -10.57
N ASP A 213 8.59 -15.72 -10.39
CA ASP A 213 9.35 -14.89 -11.34
C ASP A 213 8.74 -14.77 -12.75
N THR A 214 7.51 -15.23 -12.94
CA THR A 214 6.73 -15.09 -14.19
C THR A 214 5.84 -13.85 -14.09
N GLU A 215 5.87 -13.00 -15.12
CA GLU A 215 5.03 -11.80 -15.17
C GLU A 215 3.61 -12.15 -15.65
N TYR A 216 2.63 -11.62 -14.93
CA TYR A 216 1.21 -11.68 -15.24
C TYR A 216 0.63 -10.28 -15.27
N VAL A 217 -0.46 -10.12 -16.02
CA VAL A 217 -1.27 -8.90 -16.00
C VAL A 217 -2.62 -9.24 -15.37
N ILE A 218 -2.98 -8.53 -14.31
CA ILE A 218 -4.33 -8.58 -13.74
C ILE A 218 -5.00 -7.28 -14.13
N SER A 219 -6.18 -7.35 -14.72
CA SER A 219 -6.88 -6.17 -15.23
C SER A 219 -8.36 -6.21 -14.95
N TYR A 220 -9.03 -5.08 -15.17
CA TYR A 220 -10.47 -5.03 -15.30
C TYR A 220 -10.89 -4.09 -16.42
N TYR A 221 -11.99 -4.46 -17.08
CA TYR A 221 -12.67 -3.60 -18.04
C TYR A 221 -13.78 -2.81 -17.37
N THR A 222 -13.77 -1.50 -17.59
CA THR A 222 -14.87 -0.58 -17.25
C THR A 222 -15.43 0.02 -18.54
N PRO A 223 -16.74 -0.14 -18.84
CA PRO A 223 -17.31 0.27 -20.13
C PRO A 223 -17.55 1.78 -20.26
N SER A 224 -17.35 2.56 -19.21
CA SER A 224 -17.65 4.00 -19.20
C SER A 224 -16.63 4.80 -18.40
N GLY A 225 -15.37 4.36 -18.42
CA GLY A 225 -14.26 5.01 -17.72
C GLY A 225 -14.52 5.14 -16.22
N GLY A 226 -14.32 6.35 -15.68
CA GLY A 226 -14.66 6.71 -14.31
C GLY A 226 -13.91 5.90 -13.25
N TYR A 227 -12.66 5.54 -13.53
CA TYR A 227 -11.83 4.71 -12.67
C TYR A 227 -11.04 5.52 -11.63
N LYS A 228 -10.59 4.85 -10.56
CA LYS A 228 -9.61 5.44 -9.64
C LYS A 228 -8.21 5.37 -10.23
N VAL A 229 -7.48 6.46 -10.13
CA VAL A 229 -6.07 6.53 -10.52
C VAL A 229 -5.26 7.32 -9.52
N THR A 230 -4.02 6.88 -9.31
CA THR A 230 -2.96 7.67 -8.70
C THR A 230 -1.81 7.71 -9.67
N GLU A 231 -1.51 8.88 -10.24
CA GLU A 231 -0.34 9.04 -11.11
C GLU A 231 0.95 9.09 -10.31
N ASN A 232 2.07 8.83 -10.98
CA ASN A 232 3.42 8.79 -10.41
C ASN A 232 3.52 7.85 -9.20
N TYR A 233 2.80 6.72 -9.25
CA TYR A 233 2.76 5.75 -8.15
C TYR A 233 3.93 4.75 -8.27
N PHE A 234 4.07 4.06 -9.39
CA PHE A 234 5.11 3.04 -9.62
C PHE A 234 6.43 3.64 -10.11
N VAL A 235 6.95 4.64 -9.41
CA VAL A 235 8.25 5.29 -9.69
C VAL A 235 9.46 4.41 -9.33
N GLY A 236 9.22 3.26 -8.70
CA GLY A 236 10.16 2.19 -8.43
C GLY A 236 9.42 0.86 -8.28
N ASN A 237 10.14 -0.24 -8.08
CA ASN A 237 9.56 -1.55 -7.84
C ASN A 237 8.84 -1.56 -6.48
N LEU A 238 7.60 -2.03 -6.43
CA LEU A 238 6.85 -2.22 -5.20
C LEU A 238 6.86 -3.69 -4.83
N VAL A 239 7.25 -4.01 -3.59
CA VAL A 239 7.29 -5.39 -3.12
C VAL A 239 6.36 -5.56 -1.92
N GLN A 240 5.38 -6.44 -2.04
CA GLN A 240 4.51 -6.85 -0.95
C GLN A 240 4.29 -8.34 -1.09
N THR A 241 5.08 -9.12 -0.36
CA THR A 241 5.09 -10.59 -0.40
C THR A 241 3.66 -11.15 -0.44
N PRO A 242 3.31 -11.95 -1.45
CA PRO A 242 4.19 -12.59 -2.45
C PRO A 242 4.44 -11.77 -3.73
N PHE A 243 3.87 -10.58 -3.86
CA PHE A 243 3.85 -9.79 -5.09
C PHE A 243 5.11 -8.93 -5.27
N LEU A 244 5.64 -8.94 -6.49
CA LEU A 244 6.68 -8.03 -6.96
C LEU A 244 6.16 -7.28 -8.18
N LEU A 245 5.98 -5.97 -8.03
CA LEU A 245 5.50 -5.09 -9.07
C LEU A 245 6.68 -4.31 -9.64
N PRO A 246 6.89 -4.29 -10.96
CA PRO A 246 7.95 -3.49 -11.56
C PRO A 246 7.63 -1.99 -11.48
N ALA A 247 8.65 -1.14 -11.70
CA ALA A 247 8.40 0.26 -12.05
C ALA A 247 7.48 0.34 -13.30
N ASN A 248 6.62 1.35 -13.37
CA ASN A 248 5.57 1.46 -14.38
C ASN A 248 4.67 0.21 -14.48
N ALA A 249 4.29 -0.40 -13.35
CA ALA A 249 3.46 -1.61 -13.34
C ALA A 249 2.04 -1.38 -13.90
N GLY A 250 1.48 -0.18 -13.77
CA GLY A 250 0.15 0.13 -14.30
C GLY A 250 0.13 0.13 -15.82
N VAL A 251 -0.83 -0.60 -16.39
CA VAL A 251 -1.06 -0.70 -17.83
C VAL A 251 -2.52 -0.42 -18.17
N TYR A 252 -2.79 0.09 -19.37
CA TYR A 252 -4.14 0.32 -19.85
C TYR A 252 -4.29 0.08 -21.35
N ARG A 253 -5.53 0.09 -21.82
CA ARG A 253 -5.92 0.11 -23.24
C ARG A 253 -7.36 0.59 -23.38
N TYR A 254 -7.66 1.40 -24.38
CA TYR A 254 -9.04 1.72 -24.76
C TYR A 254 -9.76 0.52 -25.39
N GLY A 255 -11.02 0.32 -25.01
CA GLY A 255 -11.78 -0.90 -25.22
C GLY A 255 -11.39 -2.04 -24.27
N GLY A 256 -11.96 -3.22 -24.47
CA GLY A 256 -11.56 -4.43 -23.75
C GLY A 256 -10.38 -5.16 -24.39
N GLY A 257 -9.67 -5.97 -23.59
CA GLY A 257 -8.61 -6.86 -24.08
C GLY A 257 -7.27 -6.66 -23.35
N PHE A 258 -6.21 -7.31 -23.83
CA PHE A 258 -4.91 -7.28 -23.14
C PHE A 258 -4.28 -5.86 -23.14
N PRO A 259 -4.07 -5.22 -21.97
CA PRO A 259 -3.53 -3.87 -21.88
C PRO A 259 -2.00 -3.87 -21.91
N THR A 260 -1.41 -2.96 -22.69
CA THR A 260 0.06 -2.84 -22.86
C THR A 260 0.57 -1.40 -22.78
N ALA A 261 -0.29 -0.40 -22.92
CA ALA A 261 0.11 1.00 -22.83
C ALA A 261 0.33 1.40 -21.37
N THR A 262 1.23 2.34 -21.12
CA THR A 262 1.50 2.90 -19.80
C THR A 262 1.27 4.40 -19.83
N TRP A 263 0.87 4.97 -18.69
CA TRP A 263 0.74 6.41 -18.52
C TRP A 263 1.21 6.80 -17.12
N ALA A 264 2.12 7.78 -17.06
CA ALA A 264 2.59 8.43 -15.83
C ALA A 264 2.86 7.50 -14.63
N ALA A 265 3.43 6.31 -14.84
CA ALA A 265 3.63 5.30 -13.79
C ALA A 265 2.38 5.04 -12.90
N GLY A 266 1.19 5.12 -13.48
CA GLY A 266 -0.08 5.17 -12.75
C GLY A 266 -0.44 3.88 -12.01
N ASN A 267 -1.22 4.01 -10.94
CA ASN A 267 -1.86 2.91 -10.24
C ASN A 267 -3.37 2.97 -10.43
N TYR A 268 -3.95 1.95 -11.05
CA TYR A 268 -5.37 1.81 -11.32
C TYR A 268 -6.12 0.99 -10.25
N TRP A 269 -5.50 0.81 -9.09
CA TRP A 269 -6.08 0.20 -7.88
C TRP A 269 -6.57 -1.24 -8.04
N VAL A 270 -5.86 -1.99 -8.89
CA VAL A 270 -6.06 -3.42 -9.12
C VAL A 270 -5.21 -4.22 -8.12
N GLN A 271 -5.85 -4.84 -7.14
CA GLN A 271 -5.16 -5.53 -6.04
C GLN A 271 -5.39 -7.05 -6.13
N PRO A 272 -4.46 -7.83 -6.73
CA PRO A 272 -4.60 -9.28 -6.83
C PRO A 272 -4.64 -9.94 -5.45
N ILE A 273 -5.34 -11.07 -5.40
CA ILE A 273 -5.47 -11.94 -4.23
C ILE A 273 -4.79 -13.26 -4.55
N PHE A 274 -3.85 -13.66 -3.71
CA PHE A 274 -3.01 -14.83 -3.88
C PHE A 274 -3.27 -15.84 -2.76
N ARG A 275 -3.21 -17.12 -3.12
CA ARG A 275 -3.17 -18.24 -2.18
C ARG A 275 -1.94 -19.12 -2.47
N PRO A 276 -1.11 -19.43 -1.45
CA PRO A 276 0.00 -20.37 -1.57
C PRO A 276 -0.44 -21.77 -2.02
#